data_AF-A0A9Q3FRY4-F1
#
_entry.id   AF-A0A9Q3FRY4-F1
#
_cell.length_a   1.000
_cell.length_b   1.000
_cell.length_c   1.000
_cell.angle_alpha   90.00
_cell.angle_beta   90.00
_cell.angle_gamma   90.00
#
_symmetry.space_group_name_H-M   'P 1'
#
loop_
_entity.id
_entity.type
_entity.pdbx_description
1 polymer ?
#
loop_
_entity_poly.entity_id
_entity_poly.type
_entity_poly.pdbx_seq_one_letter_code
_entity_poly.pdbx_strand_id
1 'polypeptide(L)'
;MDLTDGTLIRAIPHKCHDSVAAGNLSEERTLERVKTCSWWPNWKKDVADYCKTCEIFQKANRATGKKFGMMIQIQEPKSPWEIAHMDWVTALPPGEDRS
;
A
#
# COMPACT_ATOMS: atom_id res chain seq x y z
N MET A 1 -11.07 -7.20 -35.06
CA MET A 1 -11.50 -6.50 -33.84
C MET A 1 -10.44 -5.46 -33.57
N ASP A 2 -10.73 -4.21 -33.88
CA ASP A 2 -9.77 -3.13 -33.77
C ASP A 2 -9.57 -2.79 -32.27
N LEU A 3 -8.31 -2.80 -31.79
CA LEU A 3 -7.99 -2.57 -30.38
C LEU A 3 -8.10 -1.08 -29.96
N THR A 4 -8.66 -0.22 -30.80
CA THR A 4 -8.95 1.19 -30.49
C THR A 4 -10.36 1.42 -29.94
N ASP A 5 -11.17 0.37 -29.74
CA ASP A 5 -12.50 0.53 -29.16
C ASP A 5 -12.41 0.98 -27.69
N GLY A 6 -12.81 2.22 -27.43
CA GLY A 6 -12.72 2.85 -26.09
C GLY A 6 -13.48 2.10 -25.00
N THR A 7 -14.42 1.24 -25.37
CA THR A 7 -15.14 0.36 -24.43
C THR A 7 -14.23 -0.73 -23.88
N LEU A 8 -13.35 -1.28 -24.72
CA LEU A 8 -12.38 -2.31 -24.33
C LEU A 8 -11.30 -1.74 -23.41
N ILE A 9 -10.84 -0.52 -23.70
CA ILE A 9 -9.80 0.18 -22.91
C ILE A 9 -10.25 0.40 -21.45
N ARG A 10 -11.55 0.57 -21.19
CA ARG A 10 -12.09 0.68 -19.81
C ARG A 10 -12.46 -0.66 -19.20
N ALA A 11 -12.92 -1.62 -20.00
CA ALA A 11 -13.35 -2.92 -19.50
C ALA A 11 -12.19 -3.80 -19.00
N ILE A 12 -11.02 -3.71 -19.64
CA ILE A 12 -9.85 -4.51 -19.29
C ILE A 12 -9.29 -4.14 -17.89
N PRO A 13 -8.99 -2.85 -17.59
CA PRO A 13 -8.58 -2.43 -16.25
C PRO A 13 -9.61 -2.82 -15.19
N HIS A 14 -10.91 -2.62 -15.43
CA HIS A 14 -11.97 -3.00 -14.50
C HIS A 14 -11.92 -4.49 -14.13
N LYS A 15 -11.77 -5.39 -15.11
CA LYS A 15 -11.66 -6.83 -14.83
C LYS A 15 -10.37 -7.19 -14.07
N CYS A 16 -9.27 -6.53 -14.39
CA CYS A 16 -7.97 -6.80 -13.75
C CYS A 16 -7.88 -6.24 -12.32
N HIS A 17 -8.59 -5.14 -12.05
CA HIS A 17 -8.55 -4.35 -10.82
C HIS A 17 -9.67 -4.68 -9.83
N ASP A 18 -10.94 -4.77 -10.29
CA ASP A 18 -12.12 -4.87 -9.42
C ASP A 18 -12.57 -6.32 -9.16
N SER A 19 -11.86 -7.30 -9.73
CA SER A 19 -12.13 -8.71 -9.44
C SER A 19 -11.83 -9.01 -7.96
N VAL A 20 -12.70 -9.78 -7.29
CA VAL A 20 -12.47 -10.24 -5.90
C VAL A 20 -11.19 -11.09 -5.80
N ALA A 21 -10.83 -11.79 -6.89
CA ALA A 21 -9.57 -12.51 -7.02
C ALA A 21 -8.37 -11.58 -7.31
N ALA A 22 -8.57 -10.26 -7.33
CA ALA A 22 -7.52 -9.33 -7.70
C ALA A 22 -6.43 -9.14 -6.66
N GLY A 23 -6.67 -9.58 -5.42
CA GLY A 23 -5.65 -9.88 -4.43
C GLY A 23 -4.51 -8.86 -4.42
N ASN A 24 -4.70 -7.79 -3.64
CA ASN A 24 -3.87 -6.59 -3.55
C ASN A 24 -4.18 -5.53 -4.62
N LEU A 25 -4.82 -4.46 -4.15
CA LEU A 25 -5.11 -3.24 -4.89
C LEU A 25 -3.81 -2.45 -5.05
N SER A 26 -2.89 -2.87 -5.92
CA SER A 26 -1.76 -2.03 -6.30
C SER A 26 -1.79 -1.72 -7.79
N GLU A 27 -1.42 -0.48 -8.13
CA GLU A 27 -1.27 -0.04 -9.52
C GLU A 27 -0.30 -0.97 -10.26
N GLU A 28 0.81 -1.33 -9.62
CA GLU A 28 1.81 -2.26 -10.16
C GLU A 28 1.21 -3.63 -10.51
N ARG A 29 0.44 -4.24 -9.60
CA ARG A 29 -0.21 -5.54 -9.85
C ARG A 29 -1.24 -5.46 -10.97
N THR A 30 -1.95 -4.35 -11.06
CA THR A 30 -2.92 -4.11 -12.13
C THR A 30 -2.21 -4.00 -13.48
N LEU A 31 -1.09 -3.27 -13.52
CA LEU A 31 -0.24 -3.16 -14.71
C LEU A 31 0.34 -4.51 -15.15
N GLU A 32 0.83 -5.33 -14.21
CA GLU A 32 1.35 -6.67 -14.51
C GLU A 32 0.27 -7.56 -15.15
N ARG A 33 -0.96 -7.54 -14.62
CA ARG A 33 -2.07 -8.32 -15.15
C ARG A 33 -2.48 -7.88 -16.54
N VAL A 34 -2.67 -6.57 -16.74
CA VAL A 34 -3.04 -6.02 -18.05
C VAL A 34 -1.98 -6.38 -19.10
N LYS A 35 -0.69 -6.32 -18.75
CA LYS A 35 0.42 -6.74 -19.61
C LYS A 35 0.32 -8.18 -20.09
N THR A 36 -0.26 -9.08 -19.29
CA THR A 36 -0.39 -10.51 -19.66
C THR A 36 -1.58 -10.80 -20.56
N CYS A 37 -2.63 -9.97 -20.54
CA CYS A 37 -3.89 -10.26 -21.22
C CYS A 37 -4.21 -9.34 -22.39
N SER A 38 -3.56 -8.17 -22.52
CA SER A 38 -3.91 -7.17 -23.53
C SER A 38 -2.79 -6.16 -23.80
N TRP A 39 -2.85 -5.50 -24.95
CA TRP A 39 -1.90 -4.44 -25.33
C TRP A 39 -2.58 -3.41 -26.22
N TRP A 40 -2.40 -2.11 -25.95
CA TRP A 40 -2.85 -1.02 -26.82
C TRP A 40 -1.97 0.23 -26.66
N PRO A 41 -2.00 1.23 -27.57
CA PRO A 41 -1.24 2.46 -27.41
C PRO A 41 -1.61 3.18 -26.11
N ASN A 42 -0.62 3.61 -25.33
CA ASN A 42 -0.80 4.29 -24.03
C ASN A 42 -1.47 3.46 -22.91
N TRP A 43 -1.57 2.14 -23.05
CA TRP A 43 -2.25 1.27 -22.07
C TRP A 43 -1.81 1.45 -20.62
N LYS A 44 -0.52 1.70 -20.38
CA LYS A 44 0.00 1.94 -19.03
C LYS A 44 -0.61 3.20 -18.40
N LYS A 45 -0.76 4.27 -19.20
CA LYS A 45 -1.33 5.53 -18.74
C LYS A 45 -2.82 5.35 -18.44
N ASP A 46 -3.54 4.68 -19.33
CA ASP A 46 -4.98 4.42 -19.16
C ASP A 46 -5.26 3.56 -17.90
N VAL A 47 -4.42 2.55 -17.65
CA VAL A 47 -4.50 1.73 -16.43
C VAL A 47 -4.18 2.55 -15.18
N ALA A 48 -3.12 3.37 -15.19
CA ALA A 48 -2.78 4.23 -14.06
C ALA A 48 -3.90 5.25 -13.77
N ASP A 49 -4.45 5.88 -14.80
CA ASP A 49 -5.55 6.83 -14.67
C ASP A 49 -6.84 6.13 -14.21
N TYR A 50 -7.09 4.89 -14.63
CA TYR A 50 -8.18 4.06 -14.08
C TYR A 50 -7.98 3.79 -12.58
N CYS A 51 -6.80 3.30 -12.17
CA CYS A 51 -6.48 3.03 -10.77
C CYS A 51 -6.65 4.28 -9.90
N LYS A 52 -6.26 5.46 -10.40
CA LYS A 52 -6.51 6.74 -9.70
C LYS A 52 -7.99 7.05 -9.51
N THR A 53 -8.91 6.56 -10.32
CA THR A 53 -10.35 6.78 -10.08
C THR A 53 -10.94 5.86 -9.01
N CYS A 54 -10.24 4.80 -8.62
CA CYS A 54 -10.76 3.85 -7.64
C CYS A 54 -10.58 4.35 -6.20
N GLU A 55 -11.70 4.68 -5.54
CA GLU A 55 -11.69 5.10 -4.13
C GLU A 55 -11.13 4.05 -3.18
N ILE A 56 -11.40 2.76 -3.47
CA ILE A 56 -10.96 1.65 -2.62
C ILE A 56 -9.42 1.57 -2.64
N PHE A 57 -8.82 1.67 -3.84
CA PHE A 57 -7.37 1.76 -4.00
C PHE A 57 -6.80 3.00 -3.31
N GLN A 58 -7.39 4.18 -3.53
CA GLN A 58 -6.89 5.42 -2.90
C GLN A 58 -6.94 5.36 -1.36
N LYS A 59 -7.97 4.74 -0.78
CA LYS A 59 -8.11 4.59 0.67
C LYS A 59 -7.13 3.57 1.25
N ALA A 60 -6.89 2.47 0.54
CA ALA A 60 -5.97 1.40 0.97
C ALA A 60 -4.51 1.79 0.77
N ASN A 61 -4.19 2.43 -0.35
CA ASN A 61 -2.84 2.80 -0.76
C ASN A 61 -2.58 4.30 -0.55
N ARG A 62 -3.09 4.85 0.56
CA ARG A 62 -2.77 6.23 0.96
C ARG A 62 -1.26 6.35 1.04
N ALA A 63 -0.70 7.34 0.35
CA ALA A 63 0.72 7.62 0.42
C ALA A 63 1.15 7.69 1.89
N THR A 64 2.00 6.75 2.32
CA THR A 64 2.61 6.73 3.65
C THR A 64 3.69 7.81 3.68
N GLY A 65 3.24 9.06 3.59
CA GLY A 65 4.05 10.23 3.32
C GLY A 65 3.80 11.33 4.35
N LYS A 66 3.46 10.98 5.60
CA LYS A 66 3.89 11.87 6.67
C LYS A 66 5.40 11.93 6.51
N LYS A 67 5.94 13.10 6.17
CA LYS A 67 7.38 13.35 6.30
C LYS A 67 7.77 12.75 7.63
N PHE A 68 8.72 11.82 7.65
CA PHE A 68 9.32 11.38 8.90
C PHE A 68 9.61 12.67 9.65
N GLY A 69 8.89 12.89 10.76
CA GLY A 69 9.10 14.08 11.56
C GLY A 69 10.59 14.16 11.84
N MET A 70 11.15 15.38 11.81
CA MET A 70 12.56 15.56 12.17
C MET A 70 12.76 14.85 13.50
N MET A 71 13.62 13.83 13.51
CA MET A 71 13.86 13.02 14.70
C MET A 71 14.24 13.99 15.80
N ILE A 72 13.36 14.17 16.80
CA ILE A 72 13.62 15.12 17.87
C ILE A 72 14.81 14.57 18.64
N GLN A 73 15.91 15.31 18.64
CA GLN A 73 17.07 14.92 19.43
C GLN A 73 16.69 15.07 20.91
N ILE A 74 16.70 13.96 21.64
CA ILE A 74 16.59 14.02 23.10
C ILE A 74 17.87 14.64 23.66
N GLN A 75 17.74 15.44 24.72
CA GLN A 75 18.92 15.98 25.40
C GLN A 75 19.67 14.84 26.07
N GLU A 76 21.00 14.84 25.93
CA GLU A 76 21.86 13.86 26.59
C GLU A 76 21.82 14.09 28.11
N PRO A 77 21.60 13.04 28.93
CA PRO A 77 21.63 13.17 30.37
C PRO A 77 23.04 13.54 30.85
N LYS A 78 23.13 14.48 31.79
CA LYS A 78 24.42 14.99 32.32
C LYS A 78 24.92 14.20 33.52
N SER A 79 24.06 13.38 34.12
CA SER A 79 24.36 12.63 35.34
C SER A 79 23.65 11.27 35.36
N PRO A 80 24.18 10.28 36.13
CA PRO A 80 23.50 8.99 36.29
C PRO A 80 22.09 9.16 36.83
N TRP A 81 21.14 8.37 36.31
CA TRP A 81 19.71 8.34 36.72
C TRP A 81 18.87 9.58 36.36
N GLU A 82 19.38 10.50 35.54
CA GLU A 82 18.65 11.70 35.13
C GLU A 82 17.46 11.39 34.20
N ILE A 83 17.58 10.34 33.40
CA ILE A 83 16.53 9.89 32.48
C ILE A 83 16.33 8.38 32.63
N ALA A 84 15.07 7.96 32.80
CA ALA A 84 14.66 6.57 32.77
C ALA A 84 13.55 6.39 31.72
N HIS A 85 13.76 5.47 30.79
CA HIS A 85 12.75 5.07 29.81
C HIS A 85 12.09 3.78 30.26
N MET A 86 10.76 3.71 30.20
CA MET A 86 9.99 2.53 30.55
C MET A 86 8.97 2.27 29.46
N ASP A 87 8.79 0.99 29.13
CA ASP A 87 7.79 0.52 28.17
C ASP A 87 7.13 -0.76 28.71
N TRP A 88 5.91 -1.03 28.25
CA TRP A 88 5.13 -2.18 28.67
C TRP A 88 5.11 -3.24 27.58
N VAL A 89 5.53 -4.45 27.91
CA VAL A 89 5.40 -5.61 27.02
C VAL A 89 4.14 -6.38 27.41
N THR A 90 3.09 -6.30 26.60
CA THR A 90 1.74 -6.77 26.98
C THR A 90 1.30 -8.09 26.34
N ALA A 91 2.20 -8.84 25.70
CA ALA A 91 1.90 -10.10 25.00
C ALA A 91 2.88 -11.22 25.36
N LEU A 92 3.25 -11.31 26.64
CA LEU A 92 4.09 -12.40 27.15
C LEU A 92 3.25 -13.67 27.33
N PRO A 93 3.81 -14.86 27.06
CA PRO A 93 3.15 -16.12 27.38
C PRO A 93 2.87 -16.20 28.88
N PRO A 94 1.88 -17.02 29.32
CA PRO A 94 1.67 -17.29 30.73
C PRO A 94 2.97 -17.74 31.39
N GLY A 95 3.34 -17.12 32.50
CA GLY A 95 4.48 -17.55 33.28
C GLY A 95 4.21 -18.93 33.87
N GLU A 96 5.21 -19.82 33.81
CA GLU A 96 5.17 -21.06 34.58
C GLU A 96 5.27 -20.70 36.07
N ASP A 97 4.31 -21.20 36.85
CA ASP A 97 4.41 -21.19 38.30
C ASP A 97 5.56 -22.11 38.71
N ARG A 98 6.52 -21.58 39.47
CA ARG A 98 7.65 -22.33 40.05
C ARG A 98 7.54 -22.46 41.57
N SER A 99 6.36 -22.22 42.14
CA SER A 99 6.09 -22.45 43.57
C SER A 99 5.81 -23.91 43.91
#